data_AF-A0A2D4EXG0-F1
#
_entry.id   AF-A0A2D4EXG0-F1
#
_cell.length_a   1.000
_cell.length_b   1.000
_cell.length_c   1.000
_cell.angle_alpha   90.00
_cell.angle_beta   90.00
_cell.angle_gamma   90.00
#
_symmetry.space_group_name_H-M   'P 1'
#
loop_
_entity.id
_entity.type
_entity.pdbx_description
1 polymer ?
#
loop_
_entity_poly.entity_id
_entity_poly.type
_entity_poly.pdbx_seq_one_letter_code
_entity_poly.pdbx_strand_id
1 'polypeptide(L)'
;EKVGQLTRARAILEKSRLKNPKNQDLWLESVRLEYRAGLKNIANTLMAKALQECPNSGILWSEAIFLEARPQRKTKSVDALKKCEHDPHVLLAVAKYVIIPVLF
;
A
#
# COMPACT_ATOMS: atom_id res chain seq x y z
N GLU A 1 14.45 -15.01 -9.42
CA GLU A 1 13.43 -14.20 -10.12
C GLU A 1 13.76 -13.97 -11.60
N LYS A 2 12.76 -14.02 -12.50
CA LYS A 2 12.93 -13.75 -13.94
C LYS A 2 12.73 -12.26 -14.25
N VAL A 3 13.82 -11.53 -14.36
CA VAL A 3 13.90 -10.08 -14.67
C VAL A 3 13.12 -9.67 -15.94
N GLY A 4 12.84 -10.61 -16.86
CA GLY A 4 12.04 -10.34 -18.07
C GLY A 4 10.51 -10.28 -17.89
N GLN A 5 9.95 -10.66 -16.74
CA GLN A 5 8.49 -10.67 -16.51
C GLN A 5 7.97 -9.39 -15.85
N LEU A 6 8.82 -8.55 -15.26
CA LEU A 6 8.41 -7.31 -14.58
C LEU A 6 7.71 -6.33 -15.53
N THR A 7 8.25 -6.15 -16.73
CA THR A 7 7.66 -5.26 -17.74
C THR A 7 6.30 -5.76 -18.23
N ARG A 8 6.16 -7.07 -18.45
CA ARG A 8 4.86 -7.68 -18.80
C ARG A 8 3.86 -7.56 -17.66
N ALA A 9 4.28 -7.81 -16.43
CA ALA A 9 3.43 -7.70 -15.26
C ALA A 9 2.95 -6.25 -15.05
N ARG A 10 3.80 -5.24 -15.23
CA ARG A 10 3.39 -3.82 -15.24
C ARG A 10 2.30 -3.55 -16.27
N ALA A 11 2.50 -3.97 -17.52
CA ALA A 11 1.53 -3.74 -18.59
C ALA A 11 0.18 -4.42 -18.29
N ILE A 12 0.20 -5.63 -17.75
CA ILE A 12 -1.01 -6.36 -17.34
C ILE A 12 -1.70 -5.65 -16.18
N LEU A 13 -0.95 -5.22 -15.16
CA LEU A 13 -1.49 -4.53 -14.00
C LEU A 13 -2.06 -3.15 -14.36
N GLU A 14 -1.42 -2.42 -15.27
CA GLU A 14 -1.96 -1.17 -15.80
C GLU A 14 -3.27 -1.37 -16.56
N LYS A 15 -3.33 -2.36 -17.45
CA LYS A 15 -4.57 -2.72 -18.14
C LYS A 15 -5.67 -3.18 -17.18
N SER A 16 -5.29 -3.90 -16.13
CA SER A 16 -6.23 -4.38 -15.10
C SER A 16 -6.79 -3.24 -14.26
N ARG A 17 -5.95 -2.26 -13.89
CA ARG A 17 -6.37 -1.03 -13.21
C ARG A 17 -7.31 -0.19 -14.09
N LEU A 18 -7.05 -0.13 -15.40
CA LEU A 18 -7.95 0.57 -16.33
C LEU A 18 -9.34 -0.09 -16.40
N LYS A 19 -9.40 -1.42 -16.33
CA LYS A 19 -10.64 -2.17 -16.34
C LYS A 19 -11.39 -2.14 -15.01
N ASN A 20 -10.67 -2.16 -13.90
CA ASN A 20 -11.25 -2.15 -12.56
C ASN A 20 -10.43 -1.30 -11.58
N PRO A 21 -10.55 0.04 -11.64
CA PRO A 21 -9.73 0.95 -10.83
C PRO A 21 -10.08 0.89 -9.34
N LYS A 22 -11.26 0.38 -8.99
CA LYS A 22 -11.77 0.27 -7.62
C LYS A 22 -11.28 -0.97 -6.87
N ASN A 23 -10.42 -1.79 -7.47
CA ASN A 23 -9.93 -3.01 -6.84
C ASN A 23 -8.60 -2.76 -6.11
N GLN A 24 -8.65 -2.79 -4.79
CA GLN A 24 -7.51 -2.61 -3.89
C GLN A 24 -6.38 -3.63 -4.11
N ASP A 25 -6.70 -4.89 -4.41
CA ASP A 25 -5.69 -5.95 -4.56
C ASP A 25 -4.82 -5.73 -5.80
N LEU A 26 -5.40 -5.23 -6.89
CA LEU A 26 -4.66 -4.88 -8.11
C LEU A 26 -3.65 -3.76 -7.85
N TRP A 27 -4.03 -2.77 -7.05
CA TRP A 27 -3.15 -1.68 -6.66
C TRP A 27 -2.05 -2.18 -5.73
N LEU A 28 -2.38 -3.03 -4.75
CA LEU A 28 -1.43 -3.58 -3.80
C LEU A 28 -0.35 -4.40 -4.53
N GLU A 29 -0.74 -5.29 -5.45
CA GLU A 29 0.20 -6.07 -6.24
C GLU A 29 1.08 -5.19 -7.13
N SER A 30 0.54 -4.09 -7.67
CA SER A 30 1.32 -3.10 -8.42
C SER A 30 2.39 -2.44 -7.56
N VAL A 31 2.03 -2.03 -6.34
CA VAL A 31 2.98 -1.43 -5.39
C VAL A 31 4.07 -2.44 -4.99
N ARG A 32 3.67 -3.68 -4.67
CA ARG A 32 4.60 -4.76 -4.29
C ARG A 32 5.57 -5.10 -5.41
N LEU A 33 5.11 -5.07 -6.66
CA LEU A 33 5.94 -5.31 -7.82
C LEU A 33 7.05 -4.26 -7.93
N GLU A 34 6.73 -2.97 -7.83
CA GLU A 34 7.73 -1.90 -7.87
C GLU A 34 8.64 -1.92 -6.64
N TYR A 35 8.09 -2.26 -5.46
CA TYR A 35 8.87 -2.39 -4.23
C TYR A 35 9.93 -3.50 -4.35
N ARG A 36 9.55 -4.67 -4.88
CA ARG A 36 10.47 -5.79 -5.17
C ARG A 36 11.49 -5.44 -6.25
N ALA A 37 11.11 -4.61 -7.22
CA ALA A 37 12.04 -4.07 -8.22
C ALA A 37 13.02 -3.03 -7.66
N GLY A 38 12.92 -2.66 -6.37
CA GLY A 38 13.75 -1.63 -5.73
C GLY A 38 13.31 -0.20 -6.02
N LEU A 39 12.21 -0.01 -6.75
CA LEU A 39 11.71 1.29 -7.21
C LEU A 39 10.73 1.89 -6.18
N LYS A 40 11.24 2.17 -4.98
CA LYS A 40 10.44 2.68 -3.84
C LYS A 40 9.69 3.98 -4.16
N ASN A 41 10.30 4.87 -4.96
CA ASN A 41 9.67 6.12 -5.37
C ASN A 41 8.40 5.86 -6.18
N ILE A 42 8.48 4.94 -7.15
CA ILE A 42 7.34 4.57 -8.01
C ILE A 42 6.28 3.84 -7.17
N ALA A 43 6.70 2.94 -6.27
CA ALA A 43 5.81 2.27 -5.34
C ALA A 43 5.01 3.26 -4.48
N ASN A 44 5.65 4.32 -3.97
CA ASN A 44 4.99 5.40 -3.23
C ASN A 44 4.01 6.19 -4.09
N THR A 45 4.39 6.56 -5.32
CA THR A 45 3.48 7.25 -6.25
C THR A 45 2.26 6.39 -6.61
N LEU A 46 2.47 5.09 -6.84
CA LEU A 46 1.39 4.14 -7.10
C LEU A 46 0.47 3.98 -5.88
N MET A 47 1.04 3.92 -4.67
CA MET A 47 0.26 3.86 -3.45
C MET A 47 -0.60 5.12 -3.25
N ALA A 48 -0.04 6.31 -3.52
CA ALA A 48 -0.80 7.55 -3.44
C ALA A 48 -2.00 7.55 -4.41
N LYS A 49 -1.81 7.07 -5.64
CA LYS A 49 -2.91 6.88 -6.61
C LYS A 49 -3.93 5.86 -6.14
N ALA A 50 -3.48 4.73 -5.58
CA ALA A 50 -4.35 3.69 -5.06
C ALA A 50 -5.27 4.21 -3.95
N LEU A 51 -4.73 5.05 -3.05
CA LEU A 51 -5.50 5.68 -1.97
C LEU A 51 -6.48 6.75 -2.48
N GLN A 52 -6.21 7.40 -3.61
CA GLN A 52 -7.16 8.31 -4.26
C GLN A 52 -8.35 7.56 -4.86
N GLU A 53 -8.09 6.45 -5.56
CA GLU A 53 -9.14 5.63 -6.18
C GLU A 53 -9.93 4.82 -5.13
N CYS A 54 -9.25 4.34 -4.09
CA CYS A 54 -9.79 3.45 -3.06
C CYS A 54 -9.50 4.00 -1.64
N PRO A 55 -10.10 5.14 -1.23
CA PRO A 55 -9.83 5.74 0.07
C PRO A 55 -10.37 4.91 1.24
N ASN A 56 -11.31 3.99 0.99
CA ASN A 56 -11.94 3.14 2.01
C ASN A 56 -11.25 1.77 2.19
N SER A 57 -10.12 1.54 1.51
CA SER A 57 -9.41 0.27 1.56
C SER A 57 -8.45 0.22 2.74
N GLY A 58 -8.82 -0.53 3.79
CA GLY A 58 -7.94 -0.71 4.95
C GLY A 58 -6.63 -1.43 4.61
N ILE A 59 -6.65 -2.33 3.62
CA ILE A 59 -5.47 -3.07 3.17
C ILE A 59 -4.45 -2.12 2.52
N LEU A 60 -4.88 -1.22 1.64
CA LEU A 60 -3.98 -0.23 1.03
C LEU A 60 -3.41 0.73 2.07
N TRP A 61 -4.23 1.20 3.01
CA TRP A 61 -3.77 2.04 4.10
C TRP A 61 -2.74 1.34 4.99
N SER A 62 -2.96 0.07 5.32
CA SER A 62 -2.01 -0.72 6.12
C SER A 62 -0.64 -0.77 5.44
N GLU A 63 -0.60 -1.12 4.15
CA GLU A 63 0.65 -1.21 3.39
C GLU A 63 1.29 0.18 3.20
N ALA A 64 0.46 1.23 3.05
CA ALA A 64 0.94 2.61 2.91
C ALA A 64 1.66 3.09 4.17
N ILE A 65 1.20 2.68 5.36
CA ILE A 65 1.86 2.96 6.65
C ILE A 65 3.21 2.24 6.70
N PHE A 66 3.29 0.99 6.22
CA PHE A 66 4.57 0.25 6.21
C PHE A 66 5.58 0.83 5.21
N LEU A 67 5.11 1.34 4.06
CA LEU A 67 5.98 1.91 3.03
C LEU A 67 6.66 3.22 3.46
N GLU A 68 6.00 4.02 4.31
CA GLU A 68 6.56 5.30 4.79
C GLU A 68 7.71 5.13 5.77
N ALA A 69 8.50 6.20 5.91
CA ALA A 69 9.52 6.31 6.94
C ALA A 69 8.88 6.38 8.33
N ARG A 70 9.56 5.80 9.34
CA ARG A 70 9.11 5.76 10.75
C ARG A 70 8.47 7.06 11.29
N PRO A 71 9.02 8.27 11.05
CA PRO A 71 8.39 9.49 11.56
C PRO A 71 7.04 9.80 10.91
N GLN A 72 6.89 9.53 9.61
CA GLN A 72 5.67 9.81 8.83
C GLN A 72 4.59 8.76 9.04
N ARG A 73 4.94 7.55 9.51
CA ARG A 73 3.98 6.48 9.78
C ARG A 73 2.88 6.92 10.72
N LYS A 74 3.21 7.64 11.80
CA LYS A 74 2.23 8.13 12.78
C LYS A 74 1.15 8.98 12.13
N THR A 75 1.56 9.96 11.34
CA THR A 75 0.63 10.84 10.61
C THR A 75 -0.25 10.03 9.67
N LYS A 76 0.34 9.12 8.89
CA LYS A 76 -0.39 8.30 7.93
C LYS A 76 -1.34 7.30 8.58
N SER A 77 -0.99 6.77 9.76
CA SER A 77 -1.91 5.95 10.55
C SER A 77 -3.11 6.73 11.10
N VAL A 78 -2.92 8.01 11.45
CA VAL A 78 -4.04 8.88 11.87
C VAL A 78 -4.95 9.18 10.69
N ASP A 79 -4.40 9.47 9.51
CA ASP A 79 -5.19 9.63 8.28
C ASP A 79 -5.95 8.35 7.89
N ALA A 80 -5.31 7.19 8.02
CA ALA A 80 -5.96 5.89 7.80
C ALA A 80 -7.12 5.64 8.77
N LEU A 81 -6.93 5.95 10.07
CA LEU A 81 -7.98 5.82 11.08
C LEU A 81 -9.17 6.74 10.79
N LYS A 82 -8.91 7.99 10.37
CA LYS A 82 -9.98 8.93 9.98
C LYS A 82 -10.80 8.46 8.77
N LYS A 83 -10.18 7.69 7.86
CA LYS A 83 -10.81 7.22 6.63
C LYS A 83 -11.46 5.84 6.78
N CYS A 84 -10.88 4.97 7.59
CA CYS A 84 -11.24 3.57 7.74
C CYS A 84 -11.21 3.15 9.22
N GLU A 85 -12.04 3.81 10.04
CA GLU A 85 -12.04 3.64 11.50
C GLU A 85 -12.40 2.21 11.97
N HIS A 86 -13.15 1.47 11.14
CA HIS A 86 -13.66 0.13 11.46
C HIS A 86 -12.96 -1.03 10.70
N ASP A 87 -11.93 -0.77 9.91
CA ASP A 87 -11.29 -1.85 9.15
C ASP A 87 -10.25 -2.61 10.01
N PRO A 88 -10.38 -3.94 10.15
CA PRO A 88 -9.48 -4.74 10.97
C PRO A 88 -8.02 -4.70 10.48
N HIS A 89 -7.77 -4.45 9.20
CA HIS A 89 -6.40 -4.37 8.67
C HIS A 89 -5.68 -3.09 9.09
N VAL A 90 -6.40 -1.96 9.19
CA VAL A 90 -5.82 -0.69 9.66
C VAL A 90 -5.50 -0.79 11.14
N LEU A 91 -6.44 -1.32 11.94
CA LEU A 91 -6.23 -1.54 13.37
C LEU A 91 -5.04 -2.47 13.62
N LEU A 92 -4.90 -3.57 12.84
CA LEU A 92 -3.76 -4.47 12.94
C LEU A 92 -2.43 -3.76 12.60
N ALA A 93 -2.41 -2.92 11.56
CA ALA A 93 -1.20 -2.19 11.16
C ALA A 93 -0.76 -1.17 12.22
N VAL A 94 -1.72 -0.43 12.78
CA VAL A 94 -1.47 0.51 13.89
C VAL A 94 -1.04 -0.24 15.14
N ALA A 95 -1.71 -1.34 15.48
CA ALA A 95 -1.36 -2.18 16.62
C ALA A 95 0.06 -2.74 16.50
N LYS A 96 0.45 -3.25 15.31
CA LYS A 96 1.83 -3.66 15.04
C LYS A 96 2.83 -2.52 15.30
N TYR A 97 2.52 -1.29 14.89
CA TYR A 97 3.40 -0.15 15.16
C TYR A 97 3.48 0.20 16.66
N VAL A 98 2.39 0.12 17.41
CA VAL A 98 2.34 0.52 18.83
C VAL A 98 2.90 -0.57 19.76
N ILE A 99 2.70 -1.85 19.43
CA ILE A 99 3.05 -2.99 20.30
C ILE A 99 4.50 -3.45 20.08
N ILE A 100 5.00 -3.43 18.84
CA ILE A 100 6.36 -3.91 18.52
C ILE A 100 7.51 -3.09 19.14
N PRO A 101 7.43 -1.77 19.44
CA PRO A 101 8.54 -1.07 20.08
C PRO A 101 8.74 -1.44 21.57
N VAL A 102 7.89 -2.27 22.18
CA VAL A 102 8.04 -2.70 23.59
C VAL A 102 8.75 -4.06 23.70
N LEU A 103 9.02 -4.73 22.58
CA LEU A 103 9.63 -6.07 22.53
C LEU A 103 11.11 -6.08 22.13
N PHE A 104 11.79 -4.93 22.12
CA PHE A 104 13.23 -4.81 21.89
C PHE A 104 13.88 -3.81 22.84
#